data_AF-A0A969KH64-F1
#
_entry.id   AF-A0A969KH64-F1
#
_cell.length_a   1.000
_cell.length_b   1.000
_cell.length_c   1.000
_cell.angle_alpha   90.00
_cell.angle_beta   90.00
_cell.angle_gamma   90.00
#
_symmetry.space_group_name_H-M   'P 1'
#
loop_
_entity.id
_entity.type
_entity.pdbx_description
1 polymer ?
#
loop_
_entity_poly.entity_id
_entity_poly.type
_entity_poly.pdbx_seq_one_letter_code
_entity_poly.pdbx_strand_id
1 'polypeptide(L)' 'MVEDRTLHQQIQQLVDPIFSILPLAYGGFDLVLDDDDQWWLVEINSSPNYKIFVRDNGAQPAIEVFKTVLQTLV' A
#
# COMPACT_ATOMS: atom_id res chain seq x y z
N MET A 1 -5.81 10.87 -4.83
CA MET A 1 -5.85 9.39 -4.99
C MET A 1 -5.71 9.06 -6.46
N VAL A 2 -5.07 7.95 -6.81
CA VAL A 2 -4.98 7.50 -8.21
C VAL A 2 -6.28 6.79 -8.57
N GLU A 3 -6.84 7.09 -9.74
CA GLU A 3 -8.11 6.50 -10.22
C GLU A 3 -7.89 5.41 -11.28
N ASP A 4 -6.63 5.17 -11.68
CA ASP A 4 -6.25 4.17 -12.66
C ASP A 4 -6.45 2.75 -12.10
N ARG A 5 -7.48 2.07 -12.60
CA ARG A 5 -7.84 0.71 -12.20
C ARG A 5 -6.81 -0.32 -12.64
N THR A 6 -6.19 -0.13 -13.81
CA THR A 6 -5.17 -1.05 -14.33
C THR A 6 -3.95 -1.00 -13.42
N LEU A 7 -3.53 0.20 -13.04
CA LEU A 7 -2.42 0.39 -12.11
C LEU A 7 -2.69 -0.27 -10.76
N HIS A 8 -3.91 -0.10 -10.22
CA HIS A 8 -4.29 -0.75 -8.95
C HIS A 8 -4.20 -2.28 -9.04
N GLN A 9 -4.65 -2.87 -10.14
CA GLN A 9 -4.59 -4.32 -10.34
C GLN A 9 -3.15 -4.82 -10.44
N GLN A 10 -2.27 -4.11 -11.15
CA GLN A 10 -0.85 -4.45 -11.25
C GLN A 10 -0.15 -4.40 -9.89
N ILE A 11 -0.36 -3.32 -9.12
CA ILE A 11 0.19 -3.19 -7.78
C ILE A 11 -0.34 -4.30 -6.88
N GLN A 12 -1.63 -4.62 -6.96
CA GLN A 12 -2.23 -5.67 -6.15
C GLN A 12 -1.66 -7.06 -6.48
N GLN A 13 -1.48 -7.39 -7.76
CA GLN A 13 -0.84 -8.64 -8.19
C GLN A 13 0.60 -8.77 -7.69
N LEU A 14 1.33 -7.65 -7.61
CA LEU A 14 2.68 -7.62 -7.07
C LEU A 14 2.71 -7.82 -5.55
N VAL A 15 1.81 -7.15 -4.82
CA VAL A 15 1.87 -7.03 -3.36
C VAL A 15 1.16 -8.18 -2.65
N ASP A 16 0.03 -8.69 -3.18
CA ASP A 16 -0.77 -9.75 -2.54
C ASP A 16 0.04 -10.98 -2.12
N PRO A 17 0.96 -11.53 -2.94
CA PRO A 17 1.76 -12.69 -2.55
C PRO A 17 2.65 -12.44 -1.32
N ILE A 18 3.09 -11.20 -1.08
CA ILE A 18 4.00 -10.85 0.02
C ILE A 18 3.37 -11.16 1.37
N PHE A 19 2.07 -10.90 1.54
CA PHE A 19 1.34 -11.16 2.78
C PHE A 19 1.21 -12.66 3.12
N SER A 20 1.44 -13.56 2.14
CA SER A 20 1.50 -15.01 2.38
C SER A 20 2.88 -15.49 2.84
N ILE A 21 3.92 -14.71 2.56
CA ILE A 21 5.32 -15.04 2.84
C ILE A 21 5.77 -14.41 4.17
N LEU A 22 5.36 -13.17 4.40
CA LEU A 22 5.69 -12.42 5.61
C LEU A 22 4.49 -12.40 6.57
N PRO A 23 4.72 -12.51 7.89
CA PRO A 23 3.66 -12.40 8.90
C PRO A 23 3.25 -10.94 9.10
N LEU A 24 2.74 -10.33 8.04
CA LEU A 24 2.32 -8.94 7.96
C LEU A 24 0.83 -8.90 7.62
N ALA A 25 0.05 -8.09 8.32
CA ALA A 25 -1.35 -7.82 7.96
C ALA A 25 -1.52 -6.49 7.21
N TYR A 26 -0.50 -5.64 7.27
CA TYR A 26 -0.52 -4.27 6.78
C TYR A 26 0.90 -3.69 6.71
N GLY A 27 1.17 -2.86 5.70
CA GLY A 27 2.42 -2.12 5.58
C GLY A 27 2.37 -1.09 4.45
N GLY A 28 3.34 -0.19 4.43
CA GLY A 28 3.63 0.67 3.28
C GLY A 28 4.62 -0.03 2.35
N PHE A 29 4.41 0.13 1.04
CA PHE A 29 5.22 -0.50 0.00
C PHE A 29 5.77 0.60 -0.91
N ASP A 30 7.08 0.70 -0.98
CA ASP A 30 7.75 1.59 -1.92
C ASP A 30 8.09 0.81 -3.18
N LEU A 31 7.45 1.20 -4.28
CA LEU A 31 7.48 0.51 -5.57
C LEU A 31 8.05 1.42 -6.66
N VAL A 32 8.80 0.85 -7.58
CA VAL A 32 9.31 1.52 -8.78
C VAL A 32 8.90 0.72 -10.01
N LEU A 33 8.41 1.41 -11.04
CA LEU A 33 8.23 0.86 -12.38
C LEU A 33 9.40 1.39 -13.23
N ASP A 34 10.18 0.50 -13.83
CA ASP A 34 11.28 0.89 -14.72
C ASP A 34 10.82 1.15 -16.16
N ASP A 35 11.75 1.50 -17.04
CA ASP A 35 11.49 1.82 -18.44
C ASP A 35 11.11 0.58 -19.29
N ASP A 36 11.27 -0.64 -18.75
CA ASP A 36 10.93 -1.91 -19.38
C ASP A 36 9.57 -2.47 -18.85
N ASP A 37 8.76 -1.64 -18.20
CA ASP A 37 7.49 -1.98 -17.56
C ASP A 37 7.60 -3.05 -16.45
N GLN A 38 8.79 -3.19 -15.85
CA GLN A 38 9.02 -4.11 -14.75
C GLN A 38 8.87 -3.41 -13.39
N TRP A 39 8.04 -4.01 -12.53
CA TRP A 39 7.87 -3.56 -11.15
C TRP A 39 9.00 -4.06 -10.25
N TRP A 40 9.48 -3.18 -9.38
CA TRP A 40 10.48 -3.42 -8.36
C TRP A 40 9.94 -3.01 -6.99
N LEU A 41 10.02 -3.93 -6.02
CA LEU A 41 9.80 -3.63 -4.61
C LEU A 41 11.12 -3.15 -3.98
N VAL A 42 11.12 -1.95 -3.42
CA VAL A 42 12.32 -1.33 -2.84
C VAL A 42 12.35 -1.48 -1.32
N GLU A 43 11.23 -1.16 -0.66
CA GLU A 43 11.10 -1.22 0.81
C GLU A 43 9.69 -1.64 1.21
N ILE A 44 9.59 -2.37 2.32
CA ILE A 44 8.34 -2.56 3.06
C ILE A 44 8.51 -1.91 4.43
N ASN A 45 7.64 -0.96 4.76
CA ASN A 45 7.61 -0.33 6.07
C ASN A 45 6.39 -0.83 6.86
N SER A 46 6.62 -1.49 8.00
CA SER A 46 5.53 -2.01 8.84
C SER A 46 4.78 -0.91 9.61
N SER A 47 5.27 0.33 9.60
CA SER A 47 4.66 1.49 10.26
C SER A 47 4.83 2.74 9.40
N PRO A 48 4.17 2.80 8.22
CA PRO A 48 4.39 3.85 7.25
C PRO A 48 3.92 5.20 7.79
N ASN A 49 4.65 6.26 7.42
CA ASN A 49 4.37 7.59 7.89
C ASN A 49 3.31 8.30 7.03
N TYR A 50 2.15 8.57 7.62
CA TYR A 50 1.04 9.24 6.94
C TYR A 50 1.11 10.77 6.92
N LYS A 51 2.11 11.40 7.54
CA LYS A 51 2.15 12.86 7.73
C LYS A 51 2.02 13.62 6.41
N ILE A 52 2.79 13.22 5.38
CA ILE A 52 2.75 13.87 4.06
C ILE A 52 1.43 13.58 3.37
N PHE A 53 0.99 12.31 3.38
CA PHE A 53 -0.27 11.90 2.77
C PHE A 53 -1.47 12.67 3.34
N VAL A 54 -1.57 12.78 4.67
CA VAL A 54 -2.67 13.48 5.36
C VAL A 54 -2.64 14.98 5.10
N ARG A 55 -1.44 15.59 5.02
CA ARG A 55 -1.30 17.01 4.66
C ARG A 55 -1.94 17.30 3.29
N ASP A 56 -1.75 16.41 2.33
CA ASP A 56 -2.13 16.64 0.92
C ASP A 56 -3.51 16.08 0.57
N ASN A 57 -4.02 15.07 1.30
CA ASN A 57 -5.27 14.37 0.98
C ASN A 57 -6.33 14.44 2.09
N GLY A 58 -6.02 15.09 3.21
CA GLY A 58 -6.84 15.07 4.43
C GLY A 58 -6.72 13.76 5.21
N ALA A 59 -7.30 13.75 6.42
CA ALA A 59 -7.16 12.62 7.35
C ALA A 59 -8.10 11.44 7.03
N GLN A 60 -9.23 11.68 6.36
CA GLN A 60 -10.27 10.67 6.21
C GLN A 60 -9.81 9.38 5.54
N PRO A 61 -9.03 9.39 4.43
CA PRO A 61 -8.61 8.15 3.79
C PRO A 61 -7.69 7.32 4.69
N ALA A 62 -6.81 7.96 5.45
CA ALA A 62 -5.96 7.26 6.42
C ALA A 62 -6.79 6.63 7.54
N ILE A 63 -7.81 7.34 8.05
CA ILE A 63 -8.74 6.80 9.05
C ILE A 63 -9.44 5.54 8.53
N GLU A 64 -9.92 5.54 7.29
CA GLU A 64 -10.58 4.36 6.71
C GLU A 64 -9.63 3.17 6.59
N VAL A 65 -8.37 3.38 6.18
CA VAL A 65 -7.35 2.32 6.18
C VAL A 65 -7.20 1.71 7.58
N PHE A 66 -7.02 2.53 8.61
CA PHE A 66 -6.86 2.02 9.97
C PHE A 66 -8.12 1.31 10.48
N LYS A 67 -9.32 1.79 10.15
CA LYS A 67 -10.57 1.07 10.48
C LYS A 67 -10.61 -0.30 9.83
N THR A 68 -10.28 -0.42 8.54
CA THR A 68 -10.26 -1.70 7.83
C THR A 68 -9.25 -2.66 8.45
N VAL A 69 -8.02 -2.19 8.73
CA VAL A 69 -6.99 -3.02 9.39
C VAL A 69 -7.48 -3.49 10.76
N LEU A 70 -8.04 -2.60 11.58
CA LEU A 70 -8.57 -2.98 12.90
C LEU A 70 -9.71 -4.00 12.80
N GLN A 71 -10.58 -3.89 11.80
CA GLN A 71 -11.67 -4.86 11.57
C GLN A 71 -11.16 -6.25 11.17
N THR A 72 -9.99 -6.35 10.54
CA THR A 72 -9.38 -7.66 10.21
C THR A 72 -8.72 -8.37 11.40
N LEU A 73 -8.62 -7.69 12.56
CA LEU A 73 -8.02 -8.23 13.79
C LEU A 73 -9.06 -8.74 14.80
N VAL A 74 -10.36 -8.61 14.50
CA VAL A 74 -11.48 -8.96 15.38
C VAL A 74 -12.18 -10.23 14.89
#